data_AF-A0A9W8LFJ3-F1
#
_entry.id   AF-A0A9W8LFJ3-F1
#
_cell.length_a   1.000
_cell.length_b   1.000
_cell.length_c   1.000
_cell.angle_alpha   90.00
_cell.angle_beta   90.00
_cell.angle_gamma   90.00
#
_symmetry.space_group_name_H-M   'P 1'
#
loop_
_entity.id
_entity.type
_entity.pdbx_description
1 polymer ?
#
loop_
_entity_poly.entity_id
_entity_poly.type
_entity_poly.pdbx_seq_one_letter_code
_entity_poly.pdbx_strand_id
1 'polypeptide(L)'
;MALPFNLATTPVEDTVRQVAAYLDAVTGCSLALAQQIREPARYEREVSLTLFHARSVPTIELETYMTRILKYCPCQNEVFIGLIVYMQTVLDRCARRRMPFVIDPYSIHRLIITIITVASKWFSDVFFTNSRYAK
;
A
#
# COMPACT_ATOMS: atom_id res chain seq x y z
N MET A 1 -10.82 5.28 -25.55
CA MET A 1 -10.91 3.81 -25.44
C MET A 1 -9.65 3.34 -24.74
N ALA A 2 -9.71 3.06 -23.44
CA ALA A 2 -8.53 2.59 -22.69
C ALA A 2 -8.22 1.16 -23.15
N LEU A 3 -6.97 0.88 -23.52
CA LEU A 3 -6.52 -0.46 -23.87
C LEU A 3 -6.69 -1.39 -22.65
N PRO A 4 -7.06 -2.66 -22.84
CA PRO A 4 -7.18 -3.60 -21.73
C PRO A 4 -5.82 -3.76 -21.03
N PHE A 5 -5.82 -3.70 -19.70
CA PHE A 5 -4.60 -3.89 -18.91
C PHE A 5 -4.01 -5.27 -19.19
N ASN A 6 -2.74 -5.30 -19.58
CA ASN A 6 -2.02 -6.53 -19.85
C ASN A 6 -0.68 -6.50 -19.13
N LEU A 7 -0.48 -7.47 -18.23
CA LEU A 7 0.72 -7.59 -17.38
C LEU A 7 2.03 -7.55 -18.17
N ALA A 8 2.05 -8.16 -19.37
CA ALA A 8 3.27 -8.30 -20.16
C ALA A 8 3.59 -7.07 -21.02
N THR A 9 2.57 -6.30 -21.43
CA THR A 9 2.77 -5.19 -22.39
C THR A 9 2.61 -3.81 -21.77
N THR A 10 2.05 -3.71 -20.57
CA THR A 10 1.85 -2.42 -19.90
C THR A 10 3.16 -1.93 -19.29
N PRO A 11 3.59 -0.68 -19.55
CA PRO A 11 4.76 -0.11 -18.88
C PRO A 11 4.58 -0.10 -17.36
N VAL A 12 5.66 -0.42 -16.63
CA VAL A 12 5.60 -0.51 -15.16
C VAL A 12 5.23 0.81 -14.50
N GLU A 13 5.67 1.93 -15.09
CA GLU A 13 5.32 3.27 -14.60
C GLU A 13 3.81 3.54 -14.68
N ASP A 14 3.13 3.04 -15.72
CA ASP A 14 1.68 3.19 -15.85
C ASP A 14 0.94 2.30 -14.85
N THR A 15 1.44 1.09 -14.60
CA THR A 15 0.92 0.22 -13.53
C THR A 15 1.08 0.90 -12.17
N VAL A 16 2.25 1.48 -11.87
CA VAL A 16 2.49 2.21 -10.62
C VAL A 16 1.51 3.36 -10.46
N ARG A 17 1.30 4.16 -11.51
CA ARG A 17 0.34 5.28 -11.49
C ARG A 17 -1.09 4.81 -11.21
N GLN A 18 -1.54 3.76 -11.90
CA GLN A 18 -2.88 3.21 -11.70
C GLN A 18 -3.08 2.65 -10.29
N VAL A 19 -2.08 1.91 -9.78
CA VAL A 19 -2.12 1.35 -8.42
C VAL A 19 -2.08 2.46 -7.38
N ALA A 20 -1.24 3.48 -7.56
CA ALA A 20 -1.18 4.62 -6.65
C ALA A 20 -2.51 5.36 -6.58
N ALA A 21 -3.12 5.68 -7.72
CA ALA A 21 -4.42 6.34 -7.78
C ALA A 21 -5.53 5.51 -7.10
N TYR A 22 -5.50 4.18 -7.29
CA TYR A 22 -6.43 3.28 -6.60
C TYR A 22 -6.22 3.31 -5.07
N LEU A 23 -4.97 3.25 -4.60
CA LEU A 23 -4.66 3.29 -3.16
C LEU A 23 -4.99 4.63 -2.52
N ASP A 24 -4.77 5.74 -3.23
CA ASP A 24 -5.18 7.08 -2.78
C ASP A 24 -6.71 7.17 -2.65
N ALA A 25 -7.46 6.65 -3.63
CA ALA A 25 -8.92 6.61 -3.56
C ALA A 25 -9.43 5.76 -2.38
N VAL A 26 -8.83 4.58 -2.15
CA VAL A 26 -9.18 3.69 -1.02
C VAL A 26 -8.87 4.36 0.33
N THR A 27 -7.73 5.03 0.44
CA THR A 27 -7.32 5.74 1.66
C THR A 27 -8.22 6.95 1.91
N GLY A 28 -8.57 7.70 0.87
CA GLY A 28 -9.48 8.83 0.94
C GLY A 28 -10.90 8.45 1.37
N CYS A 29 -11.44 7.35 0.82
CA CYS A 29 -12.72 6.79 1.26
C CYS A 29 -12.67 6.36 2.74
N SER A 30 -11.58 5.70 3.15
CA SER A 30 -11.40 5.26 4.54
C SER A 30 -11.37 6.45 5.51
N LEU A 31 -10.70 7.53 5.14
CA LEU A 31 -10.68 8.77 5.91
C LEU A 31 -12.06 9.43 6.01
N ALA A 32 -12.79 9.53 4.89
CA ALA A 32 -14.13 10.11 4.87
C ALA A 32 -15.12 9.30 5.73
N LEU A 33 -15.05 7.97 5.66
CA LEU A 33 -15.83 7.08 6.52
C LEU A 33 -15.45 7.23 7.99
N ALA A 34 -14.15 7.34 8.30
CA ALA A 34 -13.69 7.57 9.67
C ALA A 34 -14.23 8.90 10.24
N GLN A 35 -14.33 9.94 9.43
CA GLN A 35 -14.91 11.24 9.81
C GLN A 35 -16.43 11.17 10.02
N GLN A 36 -17.16 10.40 9.20
CA GLN A 36 -18.61 10.23 9.36
C GLN A 36 -19.00 9.43 10.60
N ILE A 37 -18.12 8.52 11.06
CA ILE A 37 -18.44 7.56 12.12
C ILE A 37 -18.13 8.11 13.53
N ARG A 38 -17.31 9.17 13.73
CA ARG A 38 -16.69 9.39 15.07
C ARG A 38 -16.52 10.81 15.61
N GLU A 39 -16.95 10.96 16.87
CA GLU A 39 -16.45 11.91 17.88
C GLU A 39 -14.92 11.73 18.10
N PRO A 40 -14.13 12.82 18.21
CA PRO A 40 -12.67 12.79 18.13
C PRO A 40 -11.97 11.99 19.25
N ALA A 41 -12.60 11.77 20.41
CA ALA A 41 -11.97 11.18 21.59
C ALA A 41 -11.94 9.63 21.64
N ARG A 42 -12.62 8.93 20.72
CA ARG A 42 -12.61 7.45 20.65
C ARG A 42 -11.58 6.89 19.66
N TYR A 43 -11.01 7.72 18.78
CA TYR A 43 -10.04 7.28 17.78
C TYR A 43 -8.75 6.75 18.39
N GLU A 44 -8.18 7.48 19.37
CA GLU A 44 -6.94 7.07 20.05
C GLU A 44 -7.09 5.85 20.97
N ARG A 45 -8.32 5.51 21.42
CA ARG A 45 -8.55 4.41 22.36
C ARG A 45 -8.85 3.05 21.72
N GLU A 46 -9.27 3.01 20.46
CA GLU A 46 -9.80 1.77 19.85
C GLU A 46 -9.04 1.33 18.59
N VAL A 47 -8.23 2.20 17.99
CA VAL A 47 -7.29 1.77 16.94
C VAL A 47 -6.11 1.12 17.64
N SER A 48 -6.05 -0.20 17.58
CA SER A 48 -4.86 -0.94 18.00
C SER A 48 -3.70 -0.48 17.14
N LEU A 49 -2.83 0.37 17.70
CA LEU A 49 -1.65 0.88 16.99
C LEU A 49 -0.85 -0.29 16.43
N THR A 50 -0.88 -0.43 15.11
CA THR A 50 -0.10 -1.47 14.43
C THR A 50 1.33 -1.00 14.24
N LEU A 51 2.26 -1.93 14.03
CA LEU A 51 3.65 -1.62 13.69
C LEU A 51 3.80 -0.80 12.39
N PHE A 52 2.73 -0.71 11.61
CA PHE A 52 2.67 0.05 10.37
C PHE A 52 2.25 1.51 10.57
N HIS A 53 1.81 1.93 11.76
CA HIS A 53 1.44 3.33 11.99
C HIS A 53 2.69 4.21 12.19
N ALA A 54 2.79 5.27 11.38
CA ALA A 54 3.79 6.32 11.55
C ALA A 54 3.36 7.35 12.59
N ARG A 55 4.33 8.06 13.19
CA ARG A 55 4.08 9.17 14.14
C ARG A 55 3.44 10.39 13.47
N SER A 56 3.69 10.59 12.19
CA SER A 56 3.14 11.67 11.38
C SER A 56 2.88 11.17 9.97
N VAL A 57 1.88 11.74 9.30
CA VAL A 57 1.60 11.44 7.88
C VAL A 57 2.79 11.90 7.03
N PRO A 58 3.37 11.05 6.18
CA PRO A 58 4.41 11.48 5.26
C PRO A 58 3.91 12.56 4.29
N THR A 59 4.72 13.57 4.01
CA THR A 59 4.39 14.67 3.10
C THR A 59 4.48 14.29 1.61
N ILE A 60 4.94 13.08 1.31
CA ILE A 60 5.11 12.57 -0.04
C ILE A 60 3.85 11.80 -0.47
N GLU A 61 3.35 12.13 -1.67
CA GLU A 61 2.21 11.43 -2.29
C GLU A 61 2.54 9.98 -2.62
N LEU A 62 1.51 9.12 -2.70
CA LEU A 62 1.71 7.69 -2.95
C LEU A 62 2.34 7.41 -4.31
N GLU A 63 1.92 8.11 -5.38
CA GLU A 63 2.51 7.94 -6.72
C GLU A 63 4.00 8.30 -6.72
N THR A 64 4.35 9.44 -6.12
CA THR A 64 5.75 9.89 -6.03
C THR A 64 6.57 8.90 -5.17
N TYR A 65 5.99 8.38 -4.09
CA TYR A 65 6.65 7.40 -3.24
C TYR A 65 6.89 6.07 -3.96
N MET A 66 5.89 5.52 -4.65
CA MET A 66 6.01 4.28 -5.41
C MET A 66 6.95 4.42 -6.61
N THR A 67 6.93 5.56 -7.30
CA THR A 67 7.88 5.87 -8.38
C THR A 67 9.32 5.90 -7.86
N ARG A 68 9.56 6.44 -6.66
CA ARG A 68 10.88 6.37 -6.02
C ARG A 68 11.29 4.94 -5.72
N ILE A 69 10.37 4.12 -5.20
CA ILE A 69 10.64 2.69 -4.95
C ILE A 69 11.04 2.00 -6.25
N LEU A 70 10.31 2.22 -7.35
CA LEU A 70 10.63 1.65 -8.66
C LEU A 70 12.01 2.10 -9.17
N LYS A 71 12.34 3.39 -9.02
CA LYS A 71 13.64 3.95 -9.43
C LYS A 71 14.81 3.28 -8.72
N TYR A 72 14.71 3.06 -7.40
CA TYR A 72 15.80 2.46 -6.63
C TYR A 72 15.75 0.95 -6.67
N CYS A 73 14.59 0.33 -6.52
CA CYS A 73 14.35 -1.10 -6.57
C CYS A 73 13.50 -1.44 -7.80
N PRO A 74 14.13 -1.65 -8.98
CA PRO A 74 13.39 -2.03 -10.17
C PRO A 74 12.65 -3.35 -9.93
N CYS A 75 11.33 -3.31 -10.15
CA CYS A 75 10.40 -4.42 -9.94
C CYS A 75 9.50 -4.56 -11.17
N GLN A 76 8.98 -5.76 -11.41
CA GLN A 76 8.05 -6.01 -12.51
C GLN A 76 6.58 -5.71 -12.10
N ASN A 77 5.67 -5.70 -13.07
CA ASN A 77 4.25 -5.38 -12.88
C ASN A 77 3.57 -6.28 -11.82
N GLU A 78 3.97 -7.55 -11.78
CA GLU A 78 3.44 -8.57 -10.88
C GLU A 78 3.59 -8.18 -9.42
N VAL A 79 4.66 -7.46 -9.05
CA VAL A 79 4.90 -6.98 -7.69
C VAL A 79 3.87 -5.92 -7.28
N PHE A 80 3.52 -5.00 -8.18
CA PHE A 80 2.57 -3.93 -7.92
C PHE A 80 1.12 -4.41 -7.96
N ILE A 81 0.80 -5.40 -8.77
CA ILE A 81 -0.50 -6.07 -8.70
C ILE A 81 -0.59 -6.91 -7.43
N GLY A 82 0.48 -7.62 -7.08
CA GLY A 82 0.62 -8.33 -5.82
C GLY A 82 0.38 -7.42 -4.61
N LEU A 83 0.83 -6.16 -4.65
CA LEU A 83 0.58 -5.16 -3.61
C LEU A 83 -0.92 -5.01 -3.29
N ILE A 84 -1.77 -4.86 -4.31
CA ILE A 84 -3.22 -4.75 -4.13
C ILE A 84 -3.79 -6.04 -3.52
N VAL A 85 -3.41 -7.19 -4.07
CA VAL A 85 -3.91 -8.51 -3.63
C VAL A 85 -3.52 -8.80 -2.18
N TYR A 86 -2.27 -8.54 -1.80
CA TYR A 86 -1.80 -8.72 -0.43
C TYR A 86 -2.53 -7.80 0.53
N MET A 87 -2.73 -6.54 0.15
CA MET A 87 -3.44 -5.56 0.98
C MET A 87 -4.90 -6.00 1.23
N GLN A 88 -5.63 -6.40 0.19
CA GLN A 88 -6.98 -6.94 0.32
C GLN A 88 -7.00 -8.23 1.16
N THR A 89 -6.06 -9.13 0.92
CA THR A 89 -5.96 -10.39 1.68
C THR A 89 -5.73 -10.14 3.17
N VAL A 90 -4.91 -9.15 3.53
CA VAL A 90 -4.67 -8.77 4.93
C VAL A 90 -5.96 -8.22 5.54
N LEU A 91 -6.67 -7.32 4.86
CA LEU A 91 -7.95 -6.80 5.31
C LEU A 91 -8.98 -7.91 5.56
N ASP A 92 -9.15 -8.83 4.61
CA ASP A 92 -10.07 -9.95 4.72
C ASP A 92 -9.72 -10.89 5.89
N ARG A 93 -8.43 -11.10 6.14
CA ARG A 93 -7.97 -11.92 7.26
C ARG A 93 -8.20 -11.22 8.60
N CYS A 94 -7.94 -9.92 8.67
CA CYS A 94 -8.22 -9.11 9.86
C CYS A 94 -9.72 -9.11 10.18
N ALA A 95 -10.57 -8.90 9.18
CA ALA A 95 -12.02 -8.95 9.34
C ALA A 95 -12.50 -10.32 9.86
N ARG A 96 -12.02 -11.43 9.28
CA ARG A 96 -12.35 -12.80 9.74
C ARG A 96 -11.90 -13.09 11.16
N ARG A 97 -10.76 -12.54 11.58
CA ARG A 97 -10.21 -12.70 12.94
C ARG A 97 -10.77 -11.68 13.94
N ARG A 98 -11.72 -10.82 13.54
CA ARG A 98 -12.26 -9.70 14.34
C ARG A 98 -11.15 -8.79 14.88
N MET A 99 -10.07 -8.64 14.11
CA MET A 99 -9.00 -7.69 14.41
C MET A 99 -9.32 -6.38 13.69
N PRO A 100 -9.63 -5.29 14.41
CA PRO A 100 -9.90 -4.02 13.79
C PRO A 100 -8.62 -3.49 13.15
N PHE A 101 -8.56 -3.50 11.82
CA PHE A 101 -7.46 -2.95 11.03
C PHE A 101 -8.04 -2.12 9.89
N VAL A 102 -7.67 -0.85 9.86
CA VAL A 102 -8.11 0.11 8.84
C VAL A 102 -6.87 0.67 8.15
N ILE A 103 -6.99 0.91 6.85
CA ILE A 103 -5.93 1.57 6.08
C ILE A 103 -6.11 3.07 6.24
N ASP A 104 -5.23 3.63 7.05
CA ASP A 104 -5.17 5.06 7.30
C ASP A 104 -3.96 5.70 6.58
N PRO A 105 -3.98 7.03 6.31
CA PRO A 105 -2.83 7.76 5.78
C PRO A 105 -1.55 7.62 6.61
N TYR A 106 -1.68 7.30 7.90
CA TYR A 106 -0.55 7.05 8.80
C TYR A 106 0.11 5.68 8.58
N SER A 107 -0.61 4.73 7.97
CA SER A 107 -0.19 3.33 7.83
C SER A 107 0.24 2.94 6.42
N ILE A 108 -0.38 3.58 5.41
CA ILE A 108 -0.29 3.17 4.01
C ILE A 108 1.14 3.14 3.47
N HIS A 109 1.97 4.15 3.72
CA HIS A 109 3.35 4.18 3.21
C HIS A 109 4.19 3.00 3.74
N ARG A 110 4.06 2.69 5.03
CA ARG A 110 4.79 1.57 5.66
C ARG A 110 4.28 0.22 5.17
N LEU A 111 2.98 0.11 4.89
CA LEU A 111 2.39 -1.08 4.27
C LEU A 111 2.91 -1.29 2.85
N ILE A 112 2.96 -0.24 2.03
CA ILE A 112 3.42 -0.31 0.64
C ILE A 112 4.83 -0.89 0.56
N ILE A 113 5.80 -0.32 1.29
CA ILE A 113 7.19 -0.81 1.21
C ILE A 113 7.34 -2.23 1.77
N THR A 114 6.58 -2.57 2.82
CA THR A 114 6.61 -3.91 3.40
C THR A 114 6.09 -4.94 2.41
N ILE A 115 4.93 -4.67 1.81
CA ILE A 115 4.29 -5.57 0.86
C ILE A 115 5.13 -5.68 -0.42
N ILE A 116 5.64 -4.57 -0.96
CA ILE A 116 6.54 -4.61 -2.13
C ILE A 116 7.76 -5.47 -1.82
N THR A 117 8.40 -5.31 -0.66
CA THR A 117 9.57 -6.13 -0.29
C THR A 117 9.25 -7.62 -0.26
N VAL A 118 8.09 -7.99 0.30
CA VAL A 118 7.64 -9.39 0.38
C VAL A 118 7.27 -9.92 -1.01
N ALA A 119 6.50 -9.14 -1.78
CA ALA A 119 6.06 -9.52 -3.12
C ALA A 119 7.23 -9.65 -4.09
N SER A 120 8.21 -8.74 -4.07
CA SER A 120 9.43 -8.86 -4.88
C SER A 120 10.19 -10.15 -4.59
N LYS A 121 10.29 -10.54 -3.32
CA LYS A 121 10.97 -11.79 -2.94
C LYS A 121 10.17 -13.04 -3.28
N TRP A 122 8.85 -12.91 -3.40
CA TRP A 122 7.97 -14.01 -3.74
C TRP A 122 7.93 -14.26 -5.25
N PHE A 123 7.82 -13.20 -6.05
CA PHE A 123 7.60 -13.29 -7.50
C PHE A 123 8.88 -13.23 -8.32
N SER A 124 9.94 -12.57 -7.84
CA SER A 124 11.15 -12.37 -8.62
C SER A 124 12.28 -13.29 -8.14
N ASP A 125 12.92 -13.99 -9.07
CA ASP A 125 14.12 -14.80 -8.79
C ASP A 125 15.33 -13.93 -8.40
N VAL A 126 15.34 -12.68 -8.87
CA VAL A 126 16.35 -11.67 -8.53
C VAL A 126 15.69 -10.60 -7.66
N PHE A 127 16.12 -10.52 -6.40
CA PHE A 127 15.60 -9.56 -5.43
C PHE A 127 16.73 -8.86 -4.66
N PHE A 128 16.41 -7.71 -4.06
CA PHE A 128 17.37 -6.93 -3.30
C PHE A 128 17.41 -7.33 -1.82
N THR A 129 18.46 -6.91 -1.11
CA THR A 129 18.57 -7.10 0.34
C THR A 129 17.62 -6.17 1.09
N ASN A 130 17.16 -6.56 2.29
CA ASN A 130 16.29 -5.71 3.12
C ASN A 130 16.92 -4.35 3.41
N SER A 131 18.23 -4.30 3.60
CA SER A 131 18.98 -3.05 3.84
C SER A 131 18.92 -2.10 2.65
N ARG A 132 18.66 -2.59 1.43
CA ARG A 132 18.47 -1.75 0.24
C ARG A 132 17.05 -1.21 0.15
N TYR A 133 16.04 -2.01 0.49
CA TYR A 133 14.64 -1.55 0.57
C TYR A 133 14.39 -0.53 1.69
N ALA A 134 15.18 -0.57 2.77
CA ALA A 134 15.05 0.33 3.91
C ALA A 134 15.73 1.70 3.73
N LYS A 135 16.55 1.87 2.68
CA LYS A 135 17.26 3.11 2.36
C LYS A 135 16.44 3.97 1.42
#